data_AF-A0A257H8Z7-F1
#
_entry.id   AF-A0A257H8Z7-F1
#
_cell.length_a   1.000
_cell.length_b   1.000
_cell.length_c   1.000
_cell.angle_alpha   90.00
_cell.angle_beta   90.00
_cell.angle_gamma   90.00
#
_symmetry.space_group_name_H-M   'P 1'
#
loop_
_entity.id
_entity.type
_entity.pdbx_description
1 polymer ?
#
loop_
_entity_poly.entity_id
_entity_poly.type
_entity_poly.pdbx_seq_one_letter_code
_entity_poly.pdbx_strand_id
1 'polypeptide(L)'
;MIASPIRALMLAGVLGLGACTAWPEDGRGGFAERRAIEEPRLKALAQRFETQRTRGAETYAAGLTHEVGTWFVRAQRNHAAGIYDDVEVDLGAITRLLDAIDKRLARKA
;
A
#
# COMPACT_ATOMS: atom_id res chain seq x y z
N MET A 1 28.19 48.21 -8.54
CA MET A 1 28.60 46.87 -8.04
C MET A 1 27.64 45.86 -8.64
N ILE A 2 28.09 45.15 -9.68
CA ILE A 2 27.27 44.22 -10.46
C ILE A 2 27.27 42.88 -9.70
N ALA A 3 26.14 42.54 -9.08
CA ALA A 3 25.95 41.25 -8.44
C ALA A 3 25.96 40.17 -9.53
N SER A 4 26.97 39.30 -9.50
CA SER A 4 27.21 38.26 -10.50
C SER A 4 26.05 37.24 -10.53
N PRO A 5 25.38 37.02 -11.68
CA PRO A 5 24.24 36.10 -11.81
C PRO A 5 24.65 34.62 -11.71
N ILE A 6 25.95 34.33 -11.66
CA ILE A 6 26.50 32.96 -11.67
C ILE A 6 26.21 32.22 -10.35
N ARG A 7 26.07 32.93 -9.22
CA ARG A 7 25.78 32.31 -7.92
C ARG A 7 24.33 31.81 -7.79
N ALA A 8 23.39 32.41 -8.51
CA ALA A 8 21.99 31.96 -8.50
C ALA A 8 21.80 30.64 -9.27
N LEU A 9 22.64 30.37 -10.28
CA LEU A 9 22.53 29.17 -11.10
C LEU A 9 23.00 27.90 -10.38
N MET A 10 23.93 28.01 -9.42
CA MET A 10 24.44 26.84 -8.68
C MET A 10 23.49 26.32 -7.59
N LEU A 11 22.62 27.17 -7.02
CA LEU A 11 21.67 26.72 -5.99
C LEU A 11 20.49 25.92 -6.57
N ALA A 12 20.15 26.13 -7.84
CA ALA A 12 19.07 25.42 -8.51
C ALA A 12 19.45 23.97 -8.90
N GLY A 13 20.75 23.67 -9.03
CA GLY A 13 21.22 22.32 -9.40
C GLY A 13 21.13 21.28 -8.28
N VAL A 14 21.19 21.70 -7.01
CA VAL A 14 21.23 20.78 -5.86
C VAL A 14 19.82 20.38 -5.38
N LEU A 15 18.81 21.22 -5.62
CA LEU A 15 17.42 20.91 -5.26
C LEU A 15 16.72 19.99 -6.28
N GLY A 16 17.28 19.82 -7.49
CA GLY A 16 16.75 18.93 -8.51
C GLY A 16 17.06 17.43 -8.29
N LEU A 17 18.06 17.11 -7.47
CA LEU A 17 18.49 15.72 -7.22
C LEU A 17 17.75 15.04 -6.05
N GLY A 18 17.03 15.81 -5.22
CA GLY A 18 16.20 15.26 -4.14
C GLY A 18 14.95 14.50 -4.63
N ALA A 19 14.58 14.67 -5.90
CA ALA A 19 13.46 13.96 -6.52
C ALA A 19 13.79 12.53 -6.98
N CYS A 20 15.08 12.17 -7.04
CA CYS A 20 15.52 10.83 -7.46
C CYS A 20 15.57 9.82 -6.30
N THR A 21 15.31 10.25 -5.07
CA THR A 21 15.26 9.39 -3.88
C THR A 21 13.90 9.41 -3.19
N ALA A 22 12.83 9.76 -3.91
CA ALA A 22 11.47 9.48 -3.46
C ALA A 22 11.25 7.96 -3.53
N TRP A 23 11.87 7.26 -2.59
CA TRP A 23 11.64 5.84 -2.39
C TRP A 23 10.15 5.69 -2.07
N PRO A 24 9.42 4.85 -2.81
CA PRO A 24 8.01 4.65 -2.54
C PRO A 24 7.83 4.14 -1.10
N GLU A 25 6.74 4.54 -0.46
CA GLU A 25 6.35 3.99 0.86
C GLU A 25 6.47 2.47 0.85
N ASP A 26 6.86 1.87 1.97
CA ASP A 26 7.06 0.41 2.05
C ASP A 26 5.87 -0.35 1.45
N GLY A 27 6.15 -1.15 0.41
CA GLY A 27 5.11 -1.86 -0.35
C GLY A 27 4.52 -1.09 -1.54
N ARG A 28 5.09 0.04 -1.96
CA ARG A 28 4.72 0.75 -3.20
C ARG A 28 5.84 0.75 -4.26
N GLY A 29 5.47 1.07 -5.51
CA GLY A 29 6.38 1.31 -6.64
C GLY A 29 6.86 0.08 -7.42
N GLY A 30 6.38 -1.12 -7.11
CA GLY A 30 6.69 -2.35 -7.85
C GLY A 30 5.65 -2.69 -8.92
N PHE A 31 6.07 -3.40 -9.99
CA PHE A 31 5.17 -3.91 -11.02
C PHE A 31 4.03 -4.79 -10.49
N ALA A 32 4.23 -5.41 -9.31
CA ALA A 32 3.22 -6.24 -8.65
C ALA A 32 1.92 -5.48 -8.34
N GLU A 33 2.01 -4.19 -7.98
CA GLU A 33 0.84 -3.38 -7.60
C GLU A 33 -0.08 -3.04 -8.78
N ARG A 34 0.45 -3.12 -10.02
CA ARG A 34 -0.30 -2.85 -11.26
C ARG A 34 -0.87 -4.12 -11.88
N ARG A 35 -0.53 -5.29 -11.34
CA ARG A 35 -0.94 -6.57 -11.90
C ARG A 35 -2.31 -6.96 -11.37
N ALA A 36 -3.14 -7.53 -12.25
CA ALA A 36 -4.43 -8.05 -11.85
C ALA A 36 -4.26 -9.16 -10.79
N ILE A 37 -5.15 -9.18 -9.80
CA ILE A 37 -5.19 -10.26 -8.81
C ILE A 37 -5.70 -11.52 -9.51
N GLU A 38 -4.79 -12.45 -9.81
CA GLU A 38 -5.09 -13.72 -10.47
C GLU A 38 -5.64 -14.77 -9.49
N GLU A 39 -5.23 -14.70 -8.21
CA GLU A 39 -5.63 -15.65 -7.16
C GLU A 39 -7.08 -15.42 -6.68
N PRO A 40 -8.03 -16.38 -6.86
CA PRO A 40 -9.44 -16.18 -6.52
C PRO A 40 -9.73 -15.82 -5.06
N ARG A 41 -9.03 -16.41 -4.07
CA ARG A 41 -9.24 -16.10 -2.64
C ARG A 41 -8.76 -14.69 -2.33
N LEU A 42 -7.63 -14.29 -2.90
CA LEU A 42 -7.12 -12.93 -2.76
C LEU A 42 -8.09 -11.91 -3.36
N LYS A 43 -8.70 -12.24 -4.50
CA LYS A 43 -9.75 -11.42 -5.13
C LYS A 43 -11.00 -11.30 -4.25
N ALA A 44 -11.46 -12.38 -3.65
CA ALA A 44 -12.61 -12.37 -2.74
C ALA A 44 -12.34 -11.50 -1.50
N LEU A 45 -11.15 -11.61 -0.90
CA LEU A 45 -10.75 -10.77 0.23
C LEU A 45 -10.64 -9.29 -0.18
N ALA A 46 -10.14 -8.99 -1.37
CA ALA A 46 -10.07 -7.62 -1.88
C ALA A 46 -11.46 -7.00 -2.06
N GLN A 47 -12.45 -7.76 -2.55
CA GLN A 47 -13.84 -7.31 -2.64
C GLN A 47 -14.46 -7.04 -1.27
N ARG A 48 -14.20 -7.92 -0.29
CA ARG A 48 -14.62 -7.71 1.11
C ARG A 48 -14.01 -6.44 1.68
N PHE A 49 -12.71 -6.22 1.45
CA PHE A 49 -12.03 -5.03 1.92
C PHE A 49 -12.61 -3.75 1.33
N GLU A 50 -12.90 -3.75 0.03
CA GLU A 50 -13.54 -2.60 -0.63
C GLU A 50 -14.92 -2.29 -0.03
N THR A 51 -15.70 -3.33 0.28
CA THR A 51 -16.98 -3.20 0.99
C THR A 51 -16.81 -2.57 2.39
N GLN A 52 -15.71 -2.85 3.07
CA GLN A 52 -15.41 -2.22 4.37
C GLN A 52 -14.97 -0.76 4.21
N ARG A 53 -14.22 -0.43 3.15
CA ARG A 53 -13.83 0.95 2.82
C ARG A 53 -15.05 1.82 2.57
N THR A 54 -16.02 1.35 1.78
CA THR A 54 -17.27 2.09 1.54
C THR A 54 -18.11 2.30 2.82
N ARG A 55 -17.98 1.41 3.81
CA ARG A 55 -18.58 1.55 5.16
C ARG A 55 -17.80 2.51 6.08
N GLY A 56 -16.70 3.10 5.59
CA GLY A 56 -15.88 4.06 6.31
C GLY A 56 -14.70 3.46 7.07
N ALA A 57 -14.19 2.29 6.69
CA ALA A 57 -13.03 1.68 7.36
C ALA A 57 -11.82 2.62 7.45
N GLU A 58 -11.60 3.47 6.44
CA GLU A 58 -10.54 4.48 6.44
C GLU A 58 -10.67 5.48 7.58
N THR A 59 -11.88 5.76 8.06
CA THR A 59 -12.13 6.70 9.15
C THR A 59 -12.05 6.02 10.51
N TYR A 60 -12.68 4.84 10.65
CA TYR A 60 -12.86 4.20 11.97
C TYR A 60 -11.83 3.11 12.28
N ALA A 61 -11.06 2.69 11.28
CA ALA A 61 -10.06 1.64 11.37
C ALA A 61 -8.86 1.95 10.45
N ALA A 62 -8.44 3.22 10.37
CA ALA A 62 -7.41 3.71 9.44
C ALA A 62 -6.12 2.88 9.47
N GLY A 63 -5.58 2.60 10.66
CA GLY A 63 -4.35 1.81 10.82
C GLY A 63 -4.48 0.38 10.29
N LEU A 64 -5.58 -0.30 10.63
CA LEU A 64 -5.87 -1.65 10.11
C LEU A 64 -6.09 -1.64 8.60
N THR A 65 -6.73 -0.60 8.08
CA THR A 65 -6.97 -0.43 6.64
C THR A 65 -5.65 -0.28 5.87
N HIS A 66 -4.71 0.50 6.42
CA HIS A 66 -3.38 0.62 5.84
C HIS A 66 -2.62 -0.72 5.89
N GLU A 67 -2.63 -1.38 7.04
CA GLU A 67 -1.95 -2.67 7.23
C GLU A 67 -2.46 -3.75 6.27
N VAL A 68 -3.79 -3.85 6.11
CA VAL A 68 -4.42 -4.74 5.12
C VAL A 68 -3.88 -4.48 3.71
N GLY A 69 -3.73 -3.22 3.31
CA GLY A 69 -3.16 -2.84 2.02
C GLY A 69 -1.74 -3.38 1.82
N THR A 70 -0.89 -3.26 2.84
CA THR A 70 0.48 -3.80 2.81
C THR A 70 0.49 -5.32 2.65
N TRP A 71 -0.38 -6.03 3.36
CA TRP A 71 -0.51 -7.48 3.21
C TRP A 71 -1.03 -7.91 1.84
N PHE A 72 -1.96 -7.16 1.23
CA PHE A 72 -2.38 -7.44 -0.14
C PHE A 72 -1.23 -7.35 -1.14
N VAL A 73 -0.38 -6.32 -1.04
CA VAL A 73 0.79 -6.19 -1.92
C VAL A 73 1.76 -7.36 -1.70
N ARG A 74 2.02 -7.72 -0.44
CA ARG A 74 2.88 -8.85 -0.11
C ARG A 74 2.35 -10.17 -0.69
N ALA A 75 1.07 -10.46 -0.48
CA ALA A 75 0.42 -11.67 -1.02
C ALA A 75 0.49 -11.72 -2.55
N GLN A 76 0.27 -10.59 -3.24
CA GLN A 76 0.42 -10.53 -4.70
C GLN A 76 1.85 -10.80 -5.16
N ARG A 77 2.86 -10.25 -4.46
CA ARG A 77 4.27 -10.48 -4.76
C ARG A 77 4.64 -11.95 -4.57
N ASN A 78 4.22 -12.56 -3.47
CA ASN A 78 4.48 -13.97 -3.16
C ASN A 78 3.79 -14.91 -4.16
N HIS A 79 2.54 -14.60 -4.53
CA HIS A 79 1.82 -15.35 -5.56
C HIS A 79 2.52 -15.26 -6.92
N ALA A 80 2.92 -14.05 -7.33
CA ALA A 80 3.66 -13.84 -8.58
C ALA A 80 5.02 -14.54 -8.60
N ALA A 81 5.65 -14.73 -7.43
CA ALA A 81 6.89 -15.46 -7.26
C ALA A 81 6.71 -16.99 -7.15
N GLY A 82 5.46 -17.49 -7.10
CA GLY A 82 5.16 -18.92 -6.94
C GLY A 82 5.44 -19.47 -5.53
N ILE A 83 5.53 -18.61 -4.52
CA ILE A 83 5.80 -18.98 -3.12
C ILE A 83 4.47 -19.21 -2.40
N TYR A 84 3.79 -20.31 -2.72
CA TYR A 84 2.39 -20.54 -2.31
C TYR A 84 2.21 -20.73 -0.80
N ASP A 85 3.18 -21.31 -0.09
CA ASP A 85 3.11 -21.48 1.36
C ASP A 85 3.03 -20.13 2.08
N ASP A 86 3.82 -19.15 1.63
CA ASP A 86 3.78 -17.78 2.17
C ASP A 86 2.47 -17.07 1.79
N VAL A 87 1.92 -17.35 0.60
CA VAL A 87 0.60 -16.81 0.19
C VAL A 87 -0.49 -17.28 1.16
N GLU A 88 -0.48 -18.54 1.59
CA GLU A 88 -1.48 -19.03 2.56
C GLU A 88 -1.36 -18.33 3.91
N VAL A 89 -0.14 -18.07 4.37
CA VAL A 89 0.11 -17.28 5.59
C VAL A 89 -0.41 -15.86 5.42
N ASP A 90 -0.12 -15.22 4.28
CA ASP A 90 -0.56 -13.86 3.97
C ASP A 90 -2.09 -13.78 3.90
N LEU A 91 -2.76 -14.75 3.24
CA LEU A 91 -4.23 -14.83 3.19
C LEU A 91 -4.85 -14.97 4.60
N GLY A 92 -4.22 -15.76 5.47
CA GLY A 92 -4.60 -15.88 6.87
C GLY A 92 -4.46 -14.57 7.63
N ALA A 93 -3.37 -13.82 7.43
CA ALA A 93 -3.16 -12.51 8.03
C ALA A 93 -4.20 -11.48 7.55
N ILE A 94 -4.44 -11.40 6.24
CA ILE A 94 -5.45 -10.52 5.64
C ILE A 94 -6.83 -10.82 6.24
N THR A 95 -7.21 -12.09 6.33
CA THR A 95 -8.51 -12.50 6.88
C THR A 95 -8.70 -11.98 8.31
N ARG A 96 -7.71 -12.17 9.18
CA ARG A 96 -7.77 -11.71 10.59
C ARG A 96 -7.88 -10.19 10.70
N LEU A 97 -7.18 -9.45 9.85
CA LEU A 97 -7.25 -7.99 9.83
C LEU A 97 -8.63 -7.51 9.35
N LEU A 98 -9.20 -8.13 8.32
CA LEU A 98 -10.56 -7.80 7.85
C LEU A 98 -11.61 -8.09 8.93
N ASP A 99 -11.45 -9.17 9.70
CA ASP A 99 -12.33 -9.46 10.85
C ASP A 99 -12.19 -8.40 11.96
N ALA A 100 -10.98 -7.91 12.20
CA ALA A 100 -10.73 -6.83 13.15
C ALA A 100 -11.38 -5.50 12.69
N ILE A 101 -11.33 -5.19 11.39
CA ILE A 101 -12.02 -4.04 10.80
C ILE A 101 -13.53 -4.17 10.96
N ASP A 102 -14.11 -5.34 10.68
CA ASP A 102 -15.56 -5.55 10.87
C ASP A 102 -15.98 -5.33 12.32
N LYS A 103 -15.18 -5.81 13.30
CA LYS A 103 -15.42 -5.54 14.73
C LYS A 103 -15.31 -4.06 15.09
N ARG A 104 -14.49 -3.27 14.39
CA ARG A 104 -14.40 -1.82 14.59
C ARG A 104 -15.61 -1.11 13.99
N LEU A 105 -16.00 -1.47 12.77
CA LEU A 105 -17.17 -0.92 12.09
C LEU A 105 -18.48 -1.25 12.81
N ALA A 106 -18.61 -2.46 13.36
CA ALA A 106 -19.79 -2.87 14.10
C ALA A 106 -19.98 -2.09 15.42
N ARG A 107 -18.91 -1.56 16.01
CA ARG A 107 -18.98 -0.73 17.24
C ARG A 107 -19.37 0.72 16.98
N LYS A 108 -19.33 1.15 15.72
CA LYS A 108 -19.75 2.49 15.29
C LYS A 108 -21.28 2.53 15.04
N ALA A 109 -21.83 1.44 14.50
CA ALA A 109 -23.26 1.29 14.23
C ALA A 109 -24.07 1.21 15.54
#